data_AF-A0A0L6W1C3-F1
#
_entry.id   AF-A0A0L6W1C3-F1
#
_cell.length_a   1.000
_cell.length_b   1.000
_cell.length_c   1.000
_cell.angle_alpha   90.00
_cell.angle_beta   90.00
_cell.angle_gamma   90.00
#
_symmetry.space_group_name_H-M   'P 1'
#
loop_
_entity.id
_entity.type
_entity.pdbx_description
1 polymer ?
#
loop_
_entity_poly.entity_id
_entity_poly.type
_entity_poly.pdbx_seq_one_letter_code
_entity_poly.pdbx_strand_id
1 'polypeptide(L)'
;MNFSVKYLSTLSVLTSVTVMLQLFAGLLPGVGALAAGFTTLFVALAAYSKPLGGLLVYAAAAGLIGIIMPIKLPLFLFSTGLLGLSLGATVKLGKNISVLSSSLVLTIGTLVLTGPLGIPVLGPALSYAKGPITFLIIIFAFSWVFCFLWYIFFQRVICRMGHLFKNT
;
A
#
# COMPACT_ATOMS: atom_id res chain seq x y z
N MET A 1 14.00 11.20 -21.29
CA MET A 1 13.74 11.33 -19.83
C MET A 1 15.03 10.96 -19.10
N ASN A 2 15.83 11.92 -18.64
CA ASN A 2 17.08 11.63 -17.93
C ASN A 2 16.78 11.35 -16.45
N PHE A 3 16.62 10.09 -16.07
CA PHE A 3 16.67 9.71 -14.66
C PHE A 3 18.11 9.85 -14.19
N SER A 4 18.35 10.75 -13.23
CA SER A 4 19.66 10.87 -12.60
C SER A 4 19.98 9.57 -11.87
N VAL A 5 21.22 9.08 -12.00
CA VAL A 5 21.67 7.79 -11.45
C VAL A 5 21.40 7.70 -9.94
N LYS A 6 21.53 8.83 -9.24
CA LYS A 6 21.22 8.97 -7.80
C LYS A 6 19.76 8.65 -7.48
N TYR A 7 18.82 9.03 -8.35
CA TYR A 7 17.40 8.77 -8.16
C TYR A 7 17.07 7.28 -8.31
N LEU A 8 17.68 6.61 -9.30
CA LEU A 8 17.52 5.18 -9.51
C LEU A 8 18.09 4.36 -8.33
N SER A 9 19.22 4.77 -7.76
CA SER A 9 19.75 4.12 -6.55
C SER A 9 18.80 4.25 -5.36
N THR A 10 18.20 5.43 -5.14
CA THR A 10 17.23 5.62 -4.05
C THR A 10 15.99 4.76 -4.25
N LEU A 11 15.44 4.69 -5.47
CA LEU A 11 14.30 3.81 -5.78
C LEU A 11 14.64 2.35 -5.51
N SER A 12 15.83 1.90 -5.91
CA SER A 12 16.28 0.51 -5.68
C SER A 12 16.36 0.18 -4.18
N VAL A 13 16.91 1.07 -3.37
CA VAL A 13 16.93 0.90 -1.91
C VAL A 13 15.51 0.82 -1.34
N LEU A 14 14.61 1.69 -1.79
CA LEU A 14 13.20 1.64 -1.39
C LEU A 14 12.56 0.30 -1.79
N THR A 15 12.81 -0.20 -3.01
CA THR A 15 12.28 -1.50 -3.44
C THR A 15 12.73 -2.64 -2.53
N SER A 16 14.03 -2.71 -2.20
CA SER A 16 14.57 -3.77 -1.35
C SER A 16 13.95 -3.74 0.05
N VAL A 17 13.80 -2.55 0.63
CA VAL A 17 13.17 -2.38 1.94
C VAL A 17 11.68 -2.78 1.89
N THR A 18 10.96 -2.38 0.84
CA THR A 18 9.56 -2.80 0.62
C THR A 18 9.44 -4.33 0.53
N VAL A 19 10.32 -5.00 -0.22
CA VAL A 19 10.31 -6.46 -0.36
C VAL A 19 10.60 -7.13 0.97
N MET A 20 11.64 -6.70 1.69
CA MET A 20 12.00 -7.26 3.00
C MET A 20 10.84 -7.17 4.02
N LEU A 21 10.21 -6.00 4.11
CA LEU A 21 9.06 -5.80 5.00
C LEU A 21 7.84 -6.62 4.56
N GLN A 22 7.59 -6.79 3.26
CA GLN A 22 6.47 -7.60 2.76
C GLN A 22 6.69 -9.10 3.03
N LEU A 23 7.93 -9.56 2.94
CA LEU A 23 8.30 -10.92 3.31
C LEU A 23 8.13 -11.12 4.82
N PHE A 24 8.60 -10.18 5.63
CA PHE A 24 8.39 -10.20 7.08
C PHE A 24 6.91 -10.17 7.47
N ALA A 25 6.09 -9.43 6.72
CA ALA A 25 4.66 -9.27 6.93
C ALA A 25 3.84 -10.56 6.88
N GLY A 26 4.40 -11.70 6.45
CA GLY A 26 3.70 -12.98 6.56
C GLY A 26 4.45 -14.05 7.31
N LEU A 27 5.42 -13.68 8.14
CA LEU A 27 5.95 -14.56 9.17
C LEU A 27 5.04 -14.60 10.42
N LEU A 28 4.28 -13.54 10.71
CA LEU A 28 3.36 -13.48 11.87
C LEU A 28 1.97 -12.93 11.50
N PRO A 29 0.87 -13.67 11.80
CA PRO A 29 -0.48 -13.11 11.76
C PRO A 29 -0.62 -11.96 12.76
N GLY A 30 -1.18 -10.82 12.36
CA GLY A 30 -1.35 -9.64 13.21
C GLY A 30 -0.18 -8.66 13.13
N VAL A 31 1.01 -8.99 13.68
CA VAL A 31 2.20 -8.12 13.60
C VAL A 31 2.60 -7.88 12.14
N GLY A 32 2.40 -8.88 11.29
CA GLY A 32 2.63 -8.76 9.86
C GLY A 32 1.76 -7.72 9.17
N ALA A 33 0.56 -7.42 9.69
CA ALA A 33 -0.29 -6.36 9.14
C ALA A 33 0.32 -4.97 9.33
N LEU A 34 1.04 -4.74 10.44
CA LEU A 34 1.77 -3.49 10.64
C LEU A 34 2.97 -3.39 9.69
N ALA A 35 3.70 -4.48 9.49
CA ALA A 35 4.80 -4.53 8.52
C ALA A 35 4.31 -4.29 7.09
N ALA A 36 3.16 -4.85 6.72
CA ALA A 36 2.45 -4.58 5.46
C ALA A 36 1.95 -3.13 5.35
N GLY A 37 1.60 -2.50 6.47
CA GLY A 37 1.39 -1.06 6.50
C GLY A 37 2.67 -0.33 6.11
N PHE A 38 3.80 -0.66 6.75
CA PHE A 38 5.08 0.00 6.46
C PHE A 38 5.51 -0.13 4.99
N THR A 39 5.29 -1.28 4.34
CA THR A 39 5.58 -1.44 2.90
C THR A 39 4.82 -0.42 2.05
N THR A 40 3.54 -0.24 2.34
CA THR A 40 2.66 0.75 1.72
C THR A 40 3.23 2.16 1.82
N LEU A 41 3.86 2.49 2.95
CA LEU A 41 4.46 3.79 3.23
C LEU A 41 5.69 4.05 2.35
N PHE A 42 6.58 3.06 2.19
CA PHE A 42 7.74 3.17 1.31
C PHE A 42 7.34 3.33 -0.17
N VAL A 43 6.35 2.57 -0.62
CA VAL A 43 5.80 2.71 -1.99
C VAL A 43 5.17 4.10 -2.17
N ALA A 44 4.41 4.59 -1.18
CA ALA A 44 3.82 5.92 -1.22
C ALA A 44 4.87 7.03 -1.26
N LEU A 45 5.99 6.89 -0.54
CA LEU A 45 7.08 7.87 -0.56
C LEU A 45 7.77 7.94 -1.94
N ALA A 46 7.95 6.78 -2.59
CA ALA A 46 8.44 6.72 -3.97
C ALA A 46 7.48 7.41 -4.96
N ALA A 47 6.17 7.14 -4.83
CA ALA A 47 5.13 7.74 -5.65
C ALA A 47 4.99 9.26 -5.43
N TYR A 48 5.19 9.73 -4.19
CA TYR A 48 5.17 11.16 -3.86
C TYR A 48 6.27 11.95 -4.57
N SER A 49 7.46 11.37 -4.69
CA SER A 49 8.60 11.99 -5.38
C SER A 49 8.29 12.19 -6.87
N LYS A 50 8.01 11.10 -7.58
CA LYS A 50 7.50 11.13 -8.95
C LYS A 50 6.51 9.97 -9.14
N PRO A 51 5.35 10.18 -9.78
CA PRO A 51 4.36 9.13 -9.98
C PRO A 51 4.93 7.93 -10.76
N LEU A 52 5.79 8.18 -11.75
CA LEU A 52 6.50 7.13 -12.49
C LEU A 52 7.51 6.35 -11.63
N GLY A 53 8.15 6.99 -10.66
CA GLY A 53 9.07 6.32 -9.74
C GLY A 53 8.34 5.37 -8.79
N GLY A 54 7.16 5.77 -8.32
CA GLY A 54 6.26 4.90 -7.56
C GLY A 54 5.83 3.67 -8.35
N LEU A 55 5.48 3.84 -9.62
CA LEU A 55 5.13 2.72 -10.51
C LEU A 55 6.30 1.75 -10.72
N LEU A 56 7.52 2.27 -10.90
CA LEU A 56 8.73 1.45 -11.02
C LEU A 56 9.00 0.64 -9.75
N VAL A 57 8.90 1.28 -8.58
CA VAL A 57 9.08 0.60 -7.28
C VAL A 57 8.03 -0.47 -7.06
N TYR A 58 6.78 -0.16 -7.39
CA TYR A 58 5.67 -1.11 -7.31
C TYR A 58 5.88 -2.32 -8.22
N ALA A 59 6.22 -2.11 -9.50
CA ALA A 59 6.46 -3.19 -10.46
C ALA A 59 7.67 -4.05 -10.09
N ALA A 60 8.78 -3.42 -9.69
CA ALA A 60 9.99 -4.12 -9.29
C ALA A 60 9.79 -4.93 -7.99
N ALA A 61 9.13 -4.35 -6.98
CA ALA A 61 8.79 -5.07 -5.75
C ALA A 61 7.84 -6.25 -6.02
N ALA A 62 6.82 -6.06 -6.87
CA ALA A 62 5.94 -7.14 -7.29
C ALA A 62 6.70 -8.28 -7.99
N GLY A 63 7.63 -7.96 -8.89
CA GLY A 63 8.49 -8.95 -9.54
C GLY A 63 9.31 -9.76 -8.52
N LEU A 64 10.01 -9.08 -7.60
CA LEU A 64 10.81 -9.75 -6.57
C LEU A 64 9.97 -10.61 -5.63
N ILE A 65 8.82 -10.09 -5.16
CA ILE A 65 7.91 -10.84 -4.28
C ILE A 65 7.36 -12.06 -5.01
N GLY A 66 7.04 -11.94 -6.29
CA GLY A 66 6.57 -13.06 -7.12
C GLY A 66 7.61 -14.18 -7.22
N ILE A 67 8.89 -13.84 -7.32
CA ILE A 67 9.99 -14.81 -7.38
C ILE A 67 10.21 -15.48 -6.03
N ILE A 68 10.20 -14.72 -4.93
CA ILE A 68 10.55 -15.24 -3.59
C ILE A 68 9.36 -15.95 -2.93
N MET A 69 8.18 -15.35 -2.97
CA MET A 69 6.99 -15.83 -2.26
C MET A 69 5.70 -15.51 -3.04
N PRO A 70 5.38 -16.28 -4.10
CA PRO A 70 4.30 -15.97 -5.03
C PRO A 70 2.92 -15.88 -4.38
N ILE A 71 2.70 -16.62 -3.29
CA ILE A 71 1.43 -16.59 -2.54
C ILE A 71 1.09 -15.19 -1.97
N LYS A 72 2.08 -14.33 -1.74
CA LYS A 72 1.88 -12.96 -1.24
C LYS A 72 1.72 -11.93 -2.33
N LEU A 73 2.04 -12.29 -3.57
CA LEU A 73 1.97 -11.37 -4.69
C LEU A 73 0.59 -10.74 -4.88
N PRO A 74 -0.54 -11.49 -4.79
CA PRO A 74 -1.85 -10.88 -4.95
C PRO A 74 -2.15 -9.85 -3.86
N LEU A 75 -1.76 -10.14 -2.62
CA LEU A 75 -1.96 -9.26 -1.47
C LEU A 75 -1.13 -7.99 -1.56
N PHE A 76 0.07 -8.08 -2.14
CA PHE A 76 0.86 -6.91 -2.48
C PHE A 76 0.25 -6.09 -3.62
N LEU A 77 -0.07 -6.74 -4.75
CA LEU A 77 -0.57 -6.07 -5.95
C LEU A 77 -1.90 -5.36 -5.72
N PHE A 78 -2.86 -6.00 -5.06
CA PHE A 78 -4.21 -5.46 -4.97
C PHE A 78 -4.46 -4.65 -3.70
N SER A 79 -3.68 -4.84 -2.63
CA SER A 79 -3.91 -4.14 -1.36
C SER A 79 -2.78 -3.16 -1.05
N THR A 80 -1.65 -3.63 -0.53
CA THR A 80 -0.60 -2.77 0.03
C THR A 80 0.12 -1.91 -1.02
N GLY A 81 0.52 -2.50 -2.14
CA GLY A 81 1.18 -1.78 -3.22
C GLY A 81 0.26 -0.80 -3.94
N LEU A 82 -0.98 -1.21 -4.22
CA LEU A 82 -1.99 -0.35 -4.86
C LEU A 82 -2.36 0.85 -3.98
N LEU A 83 -2.57 0.61 -2.68
CA LEU A 83 -2.85 1.67 -1.70
C LEU A 83 -1.68 2.66 -1.61
N GLY A 84 -0.44 2.16 -1.59
CA GLY A 84 0.75 2.99 -1.51
C GLY A 84 0.85 3.90 -2.73
N LEU A 85 0.59 3.35 -3.91
CA LEU A 85 0.62 4.09 -5.16
C LEU A 85 -0.50 5.14 -5.23
N SER A 86 -1.72 4.79 -4.81
CA SER A 86 -2.83 5.74 -4.77
C SER A 86 -2.56 6.87 -3.78
N LEU A 87 -2.20 6.55 -2.53
CA LEU A 87 -1.88 7.54 -1.49
C LEU A 87 -0.79 8.51 -1.94
N GLY A 88 0.34 7.97 -2.44
CA GLY A 88 1.47 8.79 -2.85
C GLY A 88 1.17 9.69 -4.05
N ALA A 89 0.33 9.24 -4.99
CA ALA A 89 -0.10 10.03 -6.13
C ALA A 89 -1.10 11.12 -5.75
N THR A 90 -2.08 10.81 -4.89
CA THR A 90 -3.19 11.71 -4.58
C THR A 90 -2.95 12.64 -3.39
N VAL A 91 -1.92 12.42 -2.58
CA VAL A 91 -1.64 13.26 -1.40
C VAL A 91 -1.44 14.75 -1.77
N LYS A 92 -0.96 15.03 -3.00
CA LYS A 92 -0.79 16.39 -3.52
C LYS A 92 -2.11 17.07 -3.91
N LEU A 93 -3.17 16.30 -4.16
CA LEU A 93 -4.49 16.81 -4.58
C LEU A 93 -5.35 17.21 -3.38
N GLY A 94 -5.00 16.78 -2.16
CA GLY A 94 -5.67 17.15 -0.92
C GLY A 94 -6.24 15.96 -0.15
N LYS A 95 -6.50 16.18 1.15
CA LYS A 95 -6.87 15.13 2.12
C LYS A 95 -8.06 14.29 1.67
N ASN A 96 -9.16 14.94 1.32
CA ASN A 96 -10.42 14.26 1.07
C ASN A 96 -10.34 13.40 -0.19
N ILE A 97 -9.69 13.90 -1.25
CA ILE A 97 -9.51 13.20 -2.52
C ILE A 97 -8.57 12.00 -2.32
N SER A 98 -7.50 12.18 -1.54
CA SER A 98 -6.54 11.10 -1.29
C SER A 98 -7.14 9.96 -0.47
N VAL A 99 -7.90 10.27 0.58
CA VAL A 99 -8.56 9.26 1.40
C VAL A 99 -9.67 8.55 0.62
N LEU A 100 -10.48 9.30 -0.15
CA LEU A 100 -11.58 8.72 -0.91
C LEU A 100 -11.06 7.79 -2.03
N SER A 101 -10.10 8.26 -2.82
CA SER A 101 -9.50 7.47 -3.90
C SER A 101 -8.81 6.22 -3.35
N SER A 102 -8.05 6.35 -2.27
CA SER A 102 -7.33 5.20 -1.69
C SER A 102 -8.29 4.21 -1.02
N SER A 103 -9.39 4.69 -0.43
CA SER A 103 -10.43 3.82 0.14
C SER A 103 -11.14 3.01 -0.93
N LEU A 104 -11.46 3.62 -2.07
CA LEU A 104 -12.06 2.92 -3.23
C LEU A 104 -11.11 1.87 -3.82
N VAL A 105 -9.83 2.23 -3.96
CA VAL A 105 -8.80 1.32 -4.44
C VAL A 105 -8.65 0.12 -3.49
N LEU A 106 -8.64 0.38 -2.18
CA LEU A 106 -8.50 -0.67 -1.16
C LEU A 106 -9.74 -1.57 -1.07
N THR A 107 -10.95 -1.02 -1.21
CA THR A 107 -12.16 -1.84 -1.21
C THR A 107 -12.22 -2.73 -2.44
N ILE A 108 -11.94 -2.21 -3.63
CA ILE A 108 -11.89 -3.01 -4.87
C ILE A 108 -10.83 -4.10 -4.73
N GLY A 109 -9.63 -3.75 -4.25
CA GLY A 109 -8.55 -4.71 -4.03
C GLY A 109 -8.92 -5.82 -3.04
N THR A 110 -9.57 -5.45 -1.93
CA THR A 110 -10.01 -6.40 -0.90
C THR A 110 -11.15 -7.29 -1.43
N LEU A 111 -12.08 -6.76 -2.22
CA LEU A 111 -13.12 -7.53 -2.90
C LEU A 111 -12.54 -8.58 -3.84
N VAL A 112 -11.55 -8.20 -4.65
CA VAL A 112 -10.85 -9.11 -5.56
C VAL A 112 -10.08 -10.19 -4.79
N LEU A 113 -9.45 -9.84 -3.66
CA LEU A 113 -8.77 -10.84 -2.82
C LEU A 113 -9.73 -11.82 -2.16
N THR A 114 -10.82 -11.32 -1.60
CA THR A 114 -11.71 -12.13 -0.76
C THR A 114 -12.72 -12.92 -1.60
N GLY A 115 -13.04 -12.44 -2.80
CA GLY A 115 -13.93 -13.13 -3.75
C GLY A 115 -13.20 -14.23 -4.53
N PRO A 116 -12.72 -13.96 -5.76
CA PRO A 116 -12.18 -15.00 -6.65
C PRO A 116 -10.90 -15.67 -6.14
N LEU A 117 -10.08 -14.97 -5.36
CA LEU A 117 -8.83 -15.53 -4.81
C LEU A 117 -9.03 -16.24 -3.47
N GLY A 118 -10.19 -16.07 -2.81
CA GLY A 118 -10.51 -16.72 -1.55
C GLY A 118 -9.56 -16.41 -0.39
N ILE A 119 -8.76 -15.34 -0.48
CA ILE A 119 -7.78 -14.97 0.55
C ILE A 119 -8.51 -14.15 1.63
N PRO A 120 -8.67 -14.65 2.86
CA PRO A 120 -9.40 -13.96 3.91
C PRO A 120 -8.57 -12.82 4.49
N VAL A 121 -8.72 -11.62 3.92
CA VAL A 121 -7.97 -10.41 4.32
C VAL A 121 -8.35 -9.93 5.73
N LEU A 122 -9.63 -10.03 6.09
CA LEU A 122 -10.17 -9.59 7.38
C LEU A 122 -10.33 -10.73 8.41
N GLY A 123 -9.88 -11.94 8.09
CA GLY A 123 -9.91 -13.09 9.00
C GLY A 123 -11.31 -13.36 9.59
N PRO A 124 -11.43 -13.69 10.90
CA PRO A 124 -12.69 -14.11 11.54
C PRO A 124 -13.80 -13.06 11.53
N ALA A 125 -13.48 -11.79 11.27
CA ALA A 125 -14.49 -10.72 11.20
C ALA A 125 -15.50 -10.96 10.06
N LEU A 126 -15.11 -11.71 9.02
CA LEU A 126 -16.03 -12.17 7.98
C LEU A 126 -17.06 -13.18 8.47
N SER A 127 -16.69 -14.05 9.41
CA SER A 127 -17.59 -15.09 9.91
C SER A 127 -18.80 -14.52 10.66
N TYR A 128 -18.73 -13.26 11.08
CA TYR A 128 -19.84 -12.53 11.71
C TYR A 128 -20.76 -11.82 10.70
N ALA A 129 -20.37 -11.73 9.42
CA ALA A 129 -21.17 -11.06 8.39
C ALA A 129 -22.33 -11.96 7.93
N LYS A 130 -23.53 -11.69 8.46
CA LYS A 130 -24.77 -12.36 8.06
C LYS A 130 -25.32 -11.73 6.77
N GLY A 131 -24.66 -11.96 5.64
CA GLY A 131 -25.14 -11.58 4.30
C GLY A 131 -24.22 -10.66 3.48
N PRO A 132 -24.40 -10.60 2.15
CA PRO A 132 -23.50 -9.92 1.22
C PRO A 132 -23.45 -8.40 1.41
N ILE A 133 -24.55 -7.79 1.85
CA ILE A 133 -24.66 -6.34 2.06
C ILE A 133 -23.87 -5.93 3.32
N THR A 134 -24.03 -6.69 4.41
CA THR A 134 -23.28 -6.47 5.66
C THR A 134 -21.78 -6.68 5.45
N PHE A 135 -21.40 -7.66 4.63
CA PHE A 135 -20.01 -7.89 4.25
C PHE A 135 -19.37 -6.70 3.54
N LEU A 136 -20.08 -6.11 2.57
CA LEU A 136 -19.63 -4.93 1.83
C LEU A 136 -19.45 -3.70 2.74
N ILE A 137 -20.40 -3.49 3.65
CA ILE A 137 -20.36 -2.37 4.62
C ILE A 137 -19.16 -2.50 5.56
N ILE A 138 -18.89 -3.71 6.07
CA ILE A 138 -17.75 -3.96 6.97
C ILE A 138 -16.42 -3.70 6.24
N ILE A 139 -16.24 -4.20 5.01
CA ILE A 139 -15.03 -3.97 4.23
C ILE A 139 -14.85 -2.47 3.94
N PHE A 140 -15.93 -1.79 3.58
CA PHE A 140 -15.88 -0.36 3.27
C PHE A 140 -15.53 0.48 4.50
N ALA A 141 -16.19 0.19 5.64
CA ALA A 141 -15.89 0.85 6.91
C ALA A 141 -14.44 0.60 7.35
N PHE A 142 -13.96 -0.65 7.28
CA PHE A 142 -12.58 -0.99 7.58
C PHE A 142 -11.60 -0.25 6.67
N SER A 143 -11.86 -0.25 5.36
CA SER A 143 -10.99 0.41 4.37
C SER A 143 -10.93 1.92 4.59
N TRP A 144 -12.06 2.54 4.96
CA TRP A 144 -12.11 3.96 5.25
C TRP A 144 -11.29 4.32 6.49
N VAL A 145 -11.47 3.58 7.60
CA VAL A 145 -10.70 3.79 8.84
C VAL A 145 -9.21 3.56 8.59
N PHE A 146 -8.87 2.49 7.87
CA PHE A 146 -7.49 2.15 7.54
C PHE A 146 -6.84 3.24 6.68
N CYS A 147 -7.51 3.69 5.61
CA CYS A 147 -7.00 4.77 4.76
C CYS A 147 -6.86 6.09 5.51
N PHE A 148 -7.79 6.41 6.40
CA PHE A 148 -7.73 7.63 7.21
C PHE A 148 -6.53 7.60 8.17
N LEU A 149 -6.33 6.48 8.85
CA LEU A 149 -5.19 6.29 9.76
C LEU A 149 -3.86 6.37 9.00
N TRP A 150 -3.77 5.68 7.86
CA TRP A 150 -2.55 5.68 7.04
C TRP A 150 -2.26 7.04 6.41
N TYR A 151 -3.29 7.76 5.99
CA TYR A 151 -3.15 9.14 5.50
C TYR A 151 -2.57 10.07 6.56
N ILE A 152 -3.08 10.02 7.81
CA ILE A 152 -2.55 10.82 8.92
C ILE A 152 -1.08 10.48 9.17
N PHE A 153 -0.76 9.19 9.19
CA PHE A 153 0.60 8.72 9.41
C PHE A 153 1.54 9.20 8.30
N PHE A 154 1.10 9.07 7.04
CA PHE A 154 1.85 9.52 5.87
C PHE A 154 2.06 11.04 5.85
N GLN A 155 1.05 11.83 6.19
CA GLN A 155 1.21 13.29 6.34
C GLN A 155 2.20 13.66 7.43
N ARG A 156 2.22 12.98 8.57
CA ARG A 156 3.20 13.23 9.63
C ARG A 156 4.62 12.91 9.16
N VAL A 157 4.80 11.81 8.44
CA VAL A 157 6.09 11.42 7.87
C VAL A 157 6.56 12.43 6.83
N ILE A 158 5.70 12.85 5.90
CA ILE A 158 6.03 13.88 4.91
C ILE A 158 6.33 15.21 5.60
N CYS A 159 5.55 15.63 6.60
CA CYS A 159 5.78 16.90 7.28
C CYS A 159 7.14 16.91 8.00
N ARG A 160 7.55 15.78 8.60
CA ARG A 160 8.90 15.62 9.19
C ARG A 160 10.01 15.52 8.15
N MET A 161 9.77 14.86 7.02
CA MET A 161 10.75 14.70 5.94
C MET A 161 10.72 15.85 4.92
N GLY A 162 9.84 16.83 5.09
CA GLY A 162 9.62 17.92 4.13
C GLY A 162 10.83 18.82 3.94
N HIS A 163 11.73 18.87 4.92
CA HIS A 163 13.01 19.58 4.80
C HIS A 163 14.02 18.86 3.87
N LEU A 164 13.87 17.55 3.65
CA LEU A 164 14.77 16.76 2.78
C LEU A 164 14.39 16.79 1.30
N PHE A 165 13.12 17.07 0.97
CA PHE A 165 12.62 17.05 -0.42
C PHE A 165 12.47 18.43 -1.06
N LYS A 166 12.62 19.53 -0.30
CA LYS A 166 12.57 20.90 -0.85
C LYS A 166 13.89 21.35 -1.49
N ASN A 167 14.98 20.60 -1.29
CA ASN A 167 16.34 20.96 -1.71
C ASN A 167 16.90 20.10 -2.85
N THR A 168 16.06 19.34 -3.56
CA THR A 168 16.37 18.59 -4.79
C THR A 168 15.36 18.92 -5.87
#